data_AF-A0A9E5FHI9-F1
#
_entry.id   AF-A0A9E5FHI9-F1
#
_cell.length_a   1.000
_cell.length_b   1.000
_cell.length_c   1.000
_cell.angle_alpha   90.00
_cell.angle_beta   90.00
_cell.angle_gamma   90.00
#
_symmetry.space_group_name_H-M   'P 1'
#
loop_
_entity.id
_entity.type
_entity.pdbx_description
1 polymer ?
#
loop_
_entity_poly.entity_id
_entity_poly.type
_entity_poly.pdbx_seq_one_letter_code
_entity_poly.pdbx_strand_id
1 'polypeptide(L)' 'MRLVEAALKHLLEKGKGTGSVTFGDVHEALLDNDTNPTHLDSIIMALEEAGVAVIDDEEDA' A
#
# COMPACT_ATOMS: atom_id res chain seq x y z
N MET A 1 3.30 -8.13 -16.98
CA MET A 1 2.34 -7.99 -15.86
C MET A 1 2.79 -6.77 -15.08
N ARG A 2 1.92 -5.78 -14.86
CA ARG A 2 2.31 -4.49 -14.27
C ARG A 2 2.63 -4.71 -12.78
N LEU A 3 3.86 -4.46 -12.37
CA LEU A 3 4.36 -4.72 -11.02
C LEU A 3 3.54 -3.99 -9.93
N VAL A 4 3.01 -2.81 -10.27
CA VAL A 4 2.11 -1.99 -9.46
C VAL A 4 0.80 -2.72 -9.11
N GLU A 5 0.23 -3.52 -10.02
CA GLU A 5 -1.02 -4.25 -9.76
C GLU A 5 -0.80 -5.39 -8.76
N ALA A 6 0.39 -5.99 -8.76
CA ALA A 6 0.73 -7.05 -7.80
C ALA A 6 0.91 -6.48 -6.39
N ALA A 7 1.62 -5.35 -6.27
CA ALA A 7 1.77 -4.61 -5.02
C ALA A 7 0.41 -4.19 -4.46
N LEU A 8 -0.43 -3.57 -5.28
CA LEU A 8 -1.78 -3.15 -4.88
C LEU A 8 -2.63 -4.34 -4.42
N LYS A 9 -2.61 -5.46 -5.15
CA LYS A 9 -3.37 -6.65 -4.76
C LYS A 9 -2.91 -7.22 -3.42
N HIS A 10 -1.61 -7.26 -3.18
CA HIS A 10 -1.05 -7.70 -1.91
C HIS A 10 -1.51 -6.80 -0.75
N LEU A 11 -1.44 -5.48 -0.93
CA LEU A 11 -1.87 -4.50 0.07
C LEU A 11 -3.39 -4.56 0.32
N LEU A 12 -4.20 -4.78 -0.71
CA LEU A 12 -5.64 -4.97 -0.56
C LEU A 12 -5.99 -6.25 0.19
N GLU A 13 -5.26 -7.34 -0.04
CA GLU A 13 -5.45 -8.59 0.71
C GLU A 13 -5.07 -8.41 2.19
N LYS A 14 -3.97 -7.69 2.47
CA LYS A 14 -3.54 -7.36 3.84
C LYS A 14 -4.56 -6.44 4.54
N GLY A 15 -4.93 -5.35 3.88
CA GLY A 15 -5.87 -4.34 4.38
C GLY A 15 -7.31 -4.85 4.54
N LYS A 16 -7.73 -5.87 3.80
CA LYS A 16 -9.05 -6.51 4.02
C LYS A 16 -9.18 -7.20 5.38
N GLY A 17 -8.08 -7.65 5.97
CA GLY A 17 -8.09 -8.32 7.27
C GLY A 17 -8.12 -7.33 8.45
N THR A 18 -7.42 -6.21 8.31
CA THR A 18 -7.15 -5.23 9.37
C THR A 18 -7.94 -3.93 9.21
N GLY A 19 -8.47 -3.65 8.02
CA GLY A 19 -9.07 -2.37 7.63
C GLY A 19 -8.04 -1.28 7.28
N SER A 20 -6.74 -1.58 7.43
CA SER A 20 -5.66 -0.62 7.21
C SER A 20 -4.34 -1.30 6.83
N VAL A 21 -3.47 -0.57 6.15
CA VAL A 21 -2.08 -0.96 5.85
C VAL A 21 -1.14 0.18 6.24
N THR A 22 0.12 -0.12 6.52
CA THR A 22 1.09 0.90 6.92
C THR A 22 1.86 1.48 5.74
N PHE A 23 2.47 2.65 5.90
CA PHE A 23 3.33 3.25 4.87
C PHE A 23 4.52 2.35 4.49
N GLY A 24 5.12 1.65 5.46
CA GLY A 24 6.17 0.67 5.23
C GLY A 24 5.66 -0.58 4.54
N ASP A 25 4.41 -1.01 4.75
CA ASP A 25 3.80 -2.08 3.95
C ASP A 25 3.71 -1.68 2.47
N VAL A 26 3.23 -0.45 2.22
CA VAL A 26 3.15 0.10 0.86
C VAL A 26 4.55 0.22 0.25
N HIS A 27 5.53 0.64 1.06
CA HIS A 27 6.91 0.78 0.63
C HIS A 27 7.56 -0.59 0.34
N GLU A 28 7.39 -1.60 1.20
CA GLU A 28 7.86 -2.98 0.97
C GLU A 28 7.27 -3.58 -0.30
N ALA A 29 5.97 -3.38 -0.54
CA ALA A 29 5.33 -3.86 -1.75
C ALA A 29 5.89 -3.22 -3.02
N LEU A 30 6.47 -2.00 -2.91
CA LEU A 30 7.09 -1.26 -4.01
C LEU A 30 8.61 -1.45 -4.10
N LEU A 31 9.30 -1.75 -3.00
CA LEU A 31 10.76 -1.87 -2.88
C LEU A 31 11.35 -2.92 -3.83
N ASP A 32 10.56 -3.95 -4.18
CA ASP A 32 10.96 -4.95 -5.17
C ASP A 32 10.96 -4.44 -6.62
N ASN A 33 10.34 -3.28 -6.92
CA ASN A 33 9.99 -2.93 -8.30
C ASN A 33 10.19 -1.47 -8.74
N ASP A 34 9.85 -0.44 -7.93
CA ASP A 34 10.08 0.98 -8.25
C ASP A 34 9.61 1.88 -7.09
N THR A 35 10.50 2.63 -6.44
CA THR A 35 10.13 3.63 -5.41
C THR A 35 9.73 4.96 -6.04
N ASN A 36 8.89 4.93 -7.08
CA ASN A 36 8.41 6.13 -7.74
C ASN A 36 7.29 6.79 -6.91
N PRO A 37 7.41 8.08 -6.55
CA PRO A 37 6.38 8.81 -5.81
C PRO A 37 5.01 8.78 -6.49
N THR A 38 4.96 8.80 -7.83
CA THR A 38 3.70 8.77 -8.60
C THR A 38 2.97 7.43 -8.44
N HIS A 39 3.72 6.33 -8.35
CA HIS A 39 3.14 5.00 -8.16
C HIS A 39 2.64 4.81 -6.73
N LEU A 40 3.35 5.37 -5.75
CA LEU A 40 2.93 5.42 -4.35
C LEU A 40 1.54 6.08 -4.22
N ASP A 41 1.40 7.30 -4.75
CA ASP A 41 0.11 8.04 -4.74
C ASP A 41 -1.02 7.24 -5.40
N SER A 42 -0.73 6.58 -6.52
CA SER A 42 -1.71 5.77 -7.25
C SER A 42 -2.19 4.56 -6.42
N ILE A 43 -1.28 3.94 -5.66
CA ILE A 43 -1.61 2.82 -4.78
C ILE A 43 -2.42 3.29 -3.57
N ILE A 44 -2.01 4.41 -2.95
CA ILE A 44 -2.72 4.98 -1.79
C ILE A 44 -4.16 5.33 -2.18
N MET A 45 -4.38 6.03 -3.30
CA MET A 45 -5.73 6.32 -3.79
C MET A 45 -6.57 5.06 -4.00
N ALA A 46 -5.98 4.01 -4.58
CA ALA A 46 -6.70 2.76 -4.84
C ALA A 46 -7.04 1.98 -3.55
N LEU A 47 -6.20 2.09 -2.51
CA LEU A 47 -6.48 1.53 -1.18
C LEU A 47 -7.63 2.28 -0.50
N GLU A 48 -7.62 3.61 -0.53
CA GLU A 48 -8.69 4.43 0.02
C GLU A 48 -10.04 4.18 -0.69
N GLU A 49 -10.03 4.07 -2.01
CA GLU A 49 -11.24 3.73 -2.79
C GLU A 49 -11.80 2.35 -2.42
N ALA A 50 -10.92 1.41 -2.05
CA ALA A 50 -11.31 0.09 -1.55
C ALA A 50 -11.71 0.08 -0.06
N GLY A 51 -11.65 1.22 0.63
CA GLY A 51 -11.96 1.35 2.05
C GLY A 51 -10.86 0.88 3.00
N VAL A 52 -9.62 0.81 2.52
CA VAL A 52 -8.43 0.48 3.32
C VAL A 52 -7.70 1.77 3.68
N ALA A 53 -7.57 2.06 4.97
CA ALA A 53 -6.82 3.22 5.43
C ALA A 53 -5.31 2.98 5.34
N VAL A 54 -4.55 3.97 4.86
CA VAL A 54 -3.09 3.95 4.97
C VAL A 54 -2.70 4.72 6.22
N ILE A 55 -2.00 4.06 7.14
CA ILE A 55 -1.54 4.64 8.40
C ILE A 55 -0.01 4.68 8.43
N ASP A 56 0.58 5.52 9.27
CA ASP A 56 2.03 5.49 9.47
C ASP A 56 2.43 4.23 10.26
N ASP A 57 3.63 3.70 9.99
CA ASP A 57 4.22 2.63 10.83
C ASP A 57 4.59 3.13 12.23
N GLU A 58 4.60 4.45 12.43
CA GLU A 58 4.74 5.08 13.73
C GLU A 58 3.41 4.94 14.49
N GLU A 59 3.13 3.73 14.98
CA GLU A 59 2.50 3.63 16.30
C GLU A 59 3.49 4.25 17.29
N ASP A 60 3.10 5.40 17.83
CA ASP A 60 3.73 6.12 18.94
C ASP A 60 4.46 5.18 19.93
N ALA A 61 5.79 5.31 20.04
CA ALA A 61 6.56 4.82 21.18
C ALA A 61 7.69 5.77 21.56
#